data_AF-A0A9E2F391-F1
#
_entry.id   AF-A0A9E2F391-F1
#
_cell.length_a   1.000
_cell.length_b   1.000
_cell.length_c   1.000
_cell.angle_alpha   90.00
_cell.angle_beta   90.00
_cell.angle_gamma   90.00
#
_symmetry.space_group_name_H-M   'P 1'
#
loop_
_entity.id
_entity.type
_entity.pdbx_description
1 polymer ?
#
loop_
_entity_poly.entity_id
_entity_poly.type
_entity_poly.pdbx_seq_one_letter_code
_entity_poly.pdbx_strand_id
1 'polypeptide(L)' 'MGSFWRALSFGLSFGLTAGVLVGLGAWGGLRLDERWGTSPFLALLGILLGIALSIALLIRMVGGNGRGT' A
#
# COMPACT_ATOMS: atom_id res chain seq x y z
N MET A 1 -20.02 21.51 6.32
CA MET A 1 -20.31 20.06 6.20
C MET A 1 -19.56 19.33 5.06
N GLY A 2 -18.60 19.94 4.34
CA GLY A 2 -17.93 19.30 3.19
C GLY A 2 -16.57 18.64 3.48
N SER A 3 -15.90 19.03 4.57
CA SER A 3 -14.56 18.57 4.94
C SER A 3 -14.52 17.12 5.43
N PHE A 4 -15.53 16.69 6.18
CA PHE A 4 -15.63 15.31 6.67
C PHE A 4 -15.76 14.29 5.53
N TRP A 5 -16.64 14.54 4.57
CA TRP A 5 -16.84 13.65 3.41
C TRP A 5 -15.58 13.51 2.55
N ARG A 6 -14.82 14.60 2.37
CA ARG A 6 -13.53 14.56 1.65
C ARG A 6 -12.49 13.72 2.39
N ALA A 7 -12.38 13.88 3.71
CA ALA A 7 -11.45 13.09 4.52
C ALA A 7 -11.84 11.61 4.52
N LEU A 8 -13.14 11.29 4.60
CA LEU A 8 -13.65 9.93 4.54
C LEU A 8 -13.37 9.28 3.18
N SER A 9 -13.69 9.95 2.07
CA SER A 9 -13.42 9.44 0.72
C SER A 9 -11.92 9.22 0.50
N PHE A 10 -11.08 10.15 0.95
CA PHE A 10 -9.63 9.99 0.85
C PHE A 10 -9.12 8.80 1.67
N GLY A 11 -9.55 8.69 2.93
CA GLY A 11 -9.15 7.59 3.81
C GLY A 11 -9.59 6.23 3.28
N LEU A 12 -10.81 6.12 2.74
CA LEU A 12 -11.31 4.88 2.12
C LEU A 12 -10.54 4.52 0.86
N SER A 13 -10.32 5.46 -0.07
CA SER A 13 -9.56 5.21 -1.29
C SER A 13 -8.13 4.80 -0.97
N PHE A 14 -7.45 5.54 -0.10
CA PHE A 14 -6.07 5.24 0.30
C PHE A 14 -5.98 3.91 1.04
N GLY A 15 -6.88 3.66 2.00
CA GLY A 15 -6.92 2.41 2.76
C GLY A 15 -7.16 1.19 1.88
N LEU A 16 -8.04 1.29 0.89
CA LEU A 16 -8.24 0.24 -0.11
C LEU A 16 -6.99 0.01 -0.96
N THR A 17 -6.36 1.08 -1.48
CA THR A 17 -5.13 0.95 -2.27
C THR A 17 -4.01 0.31 -1.46
N ALA A 18 -3.80 0.76 -0.23
CA ALA A 18 -2.78 0.21 0.67
C ALA A 18 -3.09 -1.25 1.03
N GLY A 19 -4.34 -1.56 1.36
CA GLY A 19 -4.78 -2.91 1.67
C GLY A 19 -4.58 -3.88 0.50
N VAL A 20 -4.89 -3.46 -0.73
CA VAL A 20 -4.65 -4.26 -1.94
C VAL A 20 -3.15 -4.46 -2.18
N LEU A 21 -2.33 -3.41 -2.08
CA LEU A 21 -0.88 -3.52 -2.28
C LEU A 21 -0.22 -4.46 -1.25
N VAL A 22 -0.56 -4.31 0.03
CA VAL A 22 -0.05 -5.16 1.10
C VAL A 22 -0.58 -6.58 0.95
N GLY A 23 -1.87 -6.76 0.64
CA GLY A 23 -2.49 -8.06 0.43
C GLY A 23 -1.87 -8.81 -0.75
N LEU A 24 -1.65 -8.14 -1.88
CA LEU A 24 -0.98 -8.73 -3.04
C LEU A 24 0.50 -9.04 -2.77
N GLY A 25 1.19 -8.15 -2.06
CA GLY A 25 2.58 -8.39 -1.65
C GLY A 25 2.72 -9.60 -0.72
N ALA A 26 1.84 -9.69 0.28
CA ALA A 26 1.78 -10.83 1.20
C ALA A 26 1.44 -12.13 0.47
N TRP A 27 0.39 -12.14 -0.34
CA TRP A 27 -0.05 -13.33 -1.07
C TRP A 27 0.97 -13.79 -2.11
N GLY A 28 1.55 -12.84 -2.85
CA GLY A 28 2.61 -13.12 -3.81
C GLY A 28 3.87 -13.66 -3.14
N GLY A 29 4.27 -13.07 -2.00
CA GLY A 29 5.41 -13.53 -1.22
C GLY A 29 5.20 -14.92 -0.61
N LEU A 30 4.01 -15.21 -0.08
CA LEU A 30 3.63 -16.54 0.40
C LEU A 30 3.69 -17.59 -0.71
N ARG A 31 3.16 -17.28 -1.90
CA ARG A 31 3.22 -18.20 -3.06
C ARG A 31 4.63 -18.41 -3.58
N LEU A 32 5.51 -17.42 -3.44
CA LEU A 32 6.94 -17.54 -3.77
C LEU A 32 7.65 -18.41 -2.72
N ASP A 33 7.39 -18.18 -1.44
CA ASP A 33 7.93 -18.97 -0.33
C ASP A 33 7.51 -20.45 -0.44
N GLU A 34 6.24 -20.73 -0.76
CA GLU A 34 5.74 -22.09 -1.01
C GLU A 34 6.42 -22.76 -2.21
N ARG A 35 6.73 -22.00 -3.27
CA ARG A 35 7.41 -22.53 -4.46
C ARG A 35 8.89 -22.80 -4.24
N TRP A 36 9.54 -22.00 -3.40
CA TRP A 36 11.00 -22.06 -3.19
C TRP A 36 11.39 -22.78 -1.90
N GLY A 37 10.41 -23.20 -1.08
CA GLY A 37 10.64 -23.89 0.18
C GLY A 37 11.36 -23.03 1.22
N THR A 38 11.36 -21.70 1.04
CA THR A 38 11.97 -20.76 1.97
C THR A 38 11.05 -20.50 3.17
N SER A 39 11.65 -20.26 4.34
CA SER A 39 10.96 -19.65 5.50
C SER A 39 10.22 -18.38 5.05
N PRO A 40 9.14 -17.90 5.73
CA PRO A 40 8.20 -16.88 5.25
C PRO A 40 8.81 -15.46 5.10
N PHE A 41 9.91 -15.37 4.38
CA PHE A 41 10.78 -14.22 4.25
C PHE A 41 10.38 -13.40 3.03
N LEU A 42 9.98 -14.05 1.93
CA LEU A 42 9.45 -13.36 0.74
C LEU A 42 8.07 -12.76 1.05
N ALA A 43 7.26 -13.43 1.87
CA ALA A 43 6.02 -12.87 2.41
C ALA A 43 6.26 -11.61 3.25
N LEU A 44 7.23 -11.64 4.16
CA LEU A 44 7.62 -10.46 4.96
C LEU A 44 8.14 -9.32 4.08
N LEU A 45 8.99 -9.62 3.10
CA LEU A 45 9.49 -8.64 2.12
C LEU A 45 8.35 -8.04 1.30
N GLY A 46 7.40 -8.85 0.86
CA GLY A 46 6.23 -8.41 0.10
C GLY A 46 5.32 -7.48 0.91
N ILE A 47 5.09 -7.79 2.19
CA ILE A 47 4.37 -6.90 3.12
C ILE A 47 5.13 -5.58 3.31
N LEU A 48 6.44 -5.66 3.58
CA LEU A 48 7.28 -4.49 3.81
C LEU A 48 7.30 -3.56 2.58
N LEU A 49 7.39 -4.14 1.39
CA LEU A 49 7.29 -3.42 0.12
C LEU A 49 5.90 -2.80 -0.08
N GLY A 50 4.83 -3.53 0.22
CA GLY A 50 3.47 -3.02 0.14
C GLY A 50 3.25 -1.80 1.05
N ILE A 51 3.79 -1.84 2.27
CA ILE A 51 3.76 -0.72 3.22
C ILE A 51 4.59 0.45 2.68
N ALA A 52 5.82 0.21 2.23
CA ALA A 52 6.70 1.24 1.69
C ALA A 52 6.09 1.94 0.47
N LEU A 53 5.49 1.19 -0.45
CA LEU A 53 4.77 1.70 -1.62
C LEU A 53 3.56 2.55 -1.21
N SER A 54 2.80 2.10 -0.21
CA SER A 54 1.64 2.84 0.31
C SER A 54 2.06 4.18 0.90
N ILE A 55 3.14 4.21 1.67
CA ILE A 55 3.71 5.44 2.23
C ILE A 55 4.23 6.35 1.11
N ALA A 56 4.95 5.81 0.12
CA ALA A 56 5.44 6.57 -1.03
C ALA A 56 4.30 7.19 -1.85
N LEU A 57 3.21 6.45 -2.06
CA LEU A 57 2.00 6.96 -2.71
C LEU A 57 1.34 8.06 -1.90
N LEU A 58 1.26 7.92 -0.57
CA LEU A 58 0.72 8.96 0.31
C LEU A 58 1.56 10.25 0.22
N ILE A 59 2.89 10.13 0.30
CA ILE A 59 3.81 11.26 0.16
C ILE A 59 3.66 11.90 -1.22
N ARG A 60 3.52 11.11 -2.29
CA ARG A 60 3.30 11.63 -3.65
C ARG A 60 1.95 12.32 -3.79
N MET A 61 0.90 11.80 -3.15
CA MET A 61 -0.45 12.37 -3.21
C MET A 61 -0.55 13.67 -2.41
N VAL A 62 0.13 13.75 -1.27
CA VAL A 62 0.19 14.96 -0.43
C VAL A 62 1.18 15.99 -0.99
N GLY A 63 2.38 15.56 -1.40
CA GLY A 63 3.44 16.43 -1.90
C GLY A 63 3.30 16.83 -3.38
N GLY A 64 2.61 16.01 -4.19
CA GLY A 64 2.30 16.32 -5.60
C GLY A 64 1.30 17.46 -5.77
N ASN A 65 0.45 17.71 -4.76
CA ASN A 65 -0.47 18.86 -4.74
C ASN A 65 0.23 20.23 -4.60
N GLY A 66 1.55 20.25 -4.39
CA GLY A 66 2.35 21.49 -4.37
C GLY A 66 3.05 21.84 -5.69
N ARG A 67 2.86 21.06 -6.77
CA ARG A 67 3.56 21.25 -8.06
C ARG A 67 2.64 21.26 -9.30
N GLY A 68 1.64 22.13 -9.27
CA GLY A 68 0.98 22.69 -10.46
C GLY A 68 0.11 23.86 -9.99
N THR A 69 0.44 25.13 -10.24
CA THR A 69 0.25 25.88 -11.51
C THR A 69 -1.08 25.57 -12.18
#